data_AF-D8J7T8-F1
#
_entry.id   AF-D8J7T8-F1
#
_cell.length_a   1.000
_cell.length_b   1.000
_cell.length_c   1.000
_cell.angle_alpha   90.00
_cell.angle_beta   90.00
_cell.angle_gamma   90.00
#
_symmetry.space_group_name_H-M   'P 1'
#
loop_
_entity.id
_entity.type
_entity.pdbx_description
1 polymer ?
#
loop_
_entity_poly.entity_id
_entity_poly.type
_entity_poly.pdbx_seq_one_letter_code
_entity_poly.pdbx_strand_id
1 'polypeptide(L)'
;MTSIRGLARATVVTLAMLLVAAALVGLVYAETPYTPDEDPERLVPDVEVSETDAGYVLSDGPVTDDAVGVIFYPGARVAPESYLPHLAPLVAERDVIVIVPEMPLNFAVFDTGAADEAMVANPHIERWYVGGHSLGGAMACEYADGERVEGLVLFASYCASDLSDGEISGLSVLGTADSVIDAERERDSRVNLPPNTEVVEIEGMNHAQFGAYGPQRGDNPPEITDEEARERLSTVLIDWVEPVTEPR
;
A
#
# COMPACT_ATOMS: atom_id res chain seq x y z
N MET A 1 34.45 -33.80 -34.91
CA MET A 1 33.18 -34.31 -34.34
C MET A 1 33.08 -33.83 -32.91
N THR A 2 32.30 -32.78 -32.65
CA THR A 2 32.01 -32.35 -31.28
C THR A 2 31.23 -33.48 -30.62
N SER A 3 31.79 -34.09 -29.57
CA SER A 3 31.13 -35.17 -28.85
C SER A 3 29.76 -34.70 -28.35
N ILE A 4 28.74 -35.55 -28.41
CA ILE A 4 27.38 -35.28 -27.91
C ILE A 4 27.42 -34.73 -26.47
N ARG A 5 28.42 -35.17 -25.67
CA ARG A 5 28.65 -34.67 -24.30
C ARG A 5 29.18 -33.23 -24.24
N GLY A 6 29.97 -32.82 -25.23
CA GLY A 6 30.47 -31.44 -25.36
C GLY A 6 29.37 -30.46 -25.79
N LEU A 7 28.50 -30.90 -26.71
CA LEU A 7 27.34 -30.12 -27.12
C LEU A 7 26.33 -29.97 -25.96
N ALA A 8 26.02 -31.05 -25.25
CA ALA A 8 25.12 -31.00 -24.08
C ALA A 8 25.65 -30.10 -22.96
N ARG A 9 26.96 -30.13 -22.67
CA ARG A 9 27.59 -29.22 -21.69
C ARG A 9 27.50 -27.76 -22.12
N ALA A 10 27.77 -27.46 -23.38
CA ALA A 10 27.64 -26.10 -23.90
C ALA A 10 26.19 -25.60 -23.78
N THR A 11 25.20 -26.43 -24.15
CA THR A 11 23.77 -26.09 -24.00
C THR A 11 23.39 -25.82 -22.55
N VAL A 12 23.81 -26.67 -21.60
CA VAL A 12 23.52 -26.46 -20.17
C VAL A 12 24.14 -25.17 -19.66
N VAL A 13 25.39 -24.87 -20.02
CA VAL A 13 26.06 -23.63 -19.63
C VAL A 13 25.36 -22.42 -20.24
N THR A 14 24.97 -22.47 -21.51
CA THR A 14 24.22 -21.39 -22.15
C THR A 14 22.87 -21.16 -21.48
N LEU A 15 22.10 -22.21 -21.19
CA LEU A 15 20.82 -22.08 -20.48
C LEU A 15 21.01 -21.52 -19.07
N ALA A 16 22.03 -21.96 -18.34
CA ALA A 16 22.37 -21.43 -17.02
C ALA A 16 22.72 -19.93 -17.10
N MET A 17 23.51 -19.51 -18.08
CA MET A 17 23.84 -18.09 -18.29
C MET A 17 22.61 -17.26 -18.65
N LEU A 18 21.69 -17.79 -19.48
CA LEU A 18 20.44 -17.10 -19.81
C LEU A 18 19.53 -16.96 -18.60
N LEU A 19 19.45 -17.98 -17.74
CA LEU A 19 18.69 -17.92 -16.49
C LEU A 19 19.28 -16.89 -15.53
N VAL A 20 20.61 -16.85 -15.37
CA VAL A 20 21.29 -15.82 -14.57
C VAL A 20 21.03 -14.42 -15.14
N ALA A 21 21.12 -14.25 -16.46
CA ALA A 21 20.82 -12.97 -17.09
C ALA A 21 19.35 -12.54 -16.89
N ALA A 22 18.40 -13.47 -17.02
CA ALA A 22 16.98 -13.19 -16.76
C ALA A 22 16.72 -12.84 -15.29
N ALA A 23 17.37 -13.55 -14.35
CA ALA A 23 17.28 -13.25 -12.93
C ALA A 23 17.86 -11.87 -12.60
N LEU A 24 19.00 -11.49 -13.20
CA LEU A 24 19.60 -10.16 -13.03
C LEU A 24 18.69 -9.06 -13.59
N VAL A 25 18.09 -9.27 -14.76
CA VAL A 25 17.11 -8.32 -15.34
C VAL A 25 15.87 -8.20 -14.45
N GLY A 26 15.37 -9.32 -13.93
CA GLY A 26 14.25 -9.34 -13.00
C GLY A 26 14.57 -8.60 -11.70
N LEU A 27 15.77 -8.80 -11.14
CA LEU A 27 16.24 -8.11 -9.95
C LEU A 27 16.34 -6.60 -10.17
N VAL A 28 17.00 -6.17 -11.26
CA VAL A 28 17.09 -4.74 -11.61
C VAL A 28 15.70 -4.13 -11.79
N TYR A 29 14.78 -4.84 -12.45
CA TYR A 29 13.41 -4.38 -12.62
C TYR A 29 12.66 -4.23 -11.28
N ALA A 30 12.84 -5.18 -10.36
CA ALA A 30 12.23 -5.12 -9.04
C ALA A 30 12.80 -3.99 -8.18
N GLU A 31 14.13 -3.79 -8.23
CA GLU A 31 14.88 -2.74 -7.51
C GLU A 31 14.78 -1.34 -8.13
N THR A 32 14.01 -1.17 -9.21
CA THR A 32 13.75 0.15 -9.82
C THR A 32 12.25 0.49 -9.74
N PRO A 33 11.74 0.82 -8.55
CA PRO A 33 10.33 1.19 -8.38
C PRO A 33 10.01 2.53 -9.05
N TYR A 34 8.72 2.82 -9.19
CA TYR A 34 8.21 4.17 -9.30
C TYR A 34 8.55 4.93 -8.02
N THR A 35 9.20 6.07 -8.16
CA THR A 35 9.63 6.93 -7.06
C THR A 35 8.78 8.20 -7.05
N PRO A 36 8.79 8.99 -5.97
CA PRO A 36 8.09 10.26 -5.96
C PRO A 36 8.45 11.18 -7.12
N ASP A 37 7.43 11.84 -7.68
CA ASP A 37 7.57 12.88 -8.69
C ASP A 37 7.66 14.29 -8.08
N GLU A 38 7.25 14.42 -6.82
CA GLU A 38 7.44 15.58 -5.95
C GLU A 38 8.19 15.15 -4.67
N ASP A 39 8.87 16.10 -4.03
CA ASP A 39 9.54 15.86 -2.75
C ASP A 39 8.51 15.64 -1.62
N PRO A 40 8.42 14.43 -1.03
CA PRO A 40 7.40 14.13 -0.03
C PRO A 40 7.45 15.04 1.19
N GLU A 41 8.64 15.45 1.62
CA GLU A 41 8.83 16.33 2.80
C GLU A 41 8.18 17.70 2.59
N ARG A 42 8.10 18.19 1.35
CA ARG A 42 7.44 19.47 1.03
C ARG A 42 5.93 19.41 1.16
N LEU A 43 5.37 18.21 1.16
CA LEU A 43 3.93 17.94 1.08
C LEU A 43 3.35 17.55 2.45
N VAL A 44 4.20 17.46 3.49
CA VAL A 44 3.84 17.04 4.85
C VAL A 44 4.40 17.99 5.92
N PRO A 45 4.24 19.33 5.80
CA PRO A 45 5.01 20.30 6.59
C PRO A 45 4.76 20.28 8.09
N ASP A 46 3.61 19.75 8.53
CA ASP A 46 3.15 19.76 9.92
C ASP A 46 3.25 18.36 10.58
N VAL A 47 3.87 17.38 9.92
CA VAL A 47 3.99 16.00 10.40
C VAL A 47 5.46 15.59 10.44
N GLU A 48 5.90 14.96 11.54
CA GLU A 48 7.24 14.39 11.63
C GLU A 48 7.29 13.09 10.82
N VAL A 49 8.26 12.99 9.91
CA VAL A 49 8.56 11.77 9.15
C VAL A 49 9.91 11.23 9.63
N SER A 50 9.93 9.96 10.03
CA SER A 50 11.15 9.26 10.40
C SER A 50 11.29 7.96 9.61
N GLU A 51 12.52 7.63 9.23
CA GLU A 51 12.86 6.38 8.56
C GLU A 51 13.38 5.39 9.62
N THR A 52 12.79 4.21 9.66
CA THR A 52 13.08 3.15 10.65
C THR A 52 13.28 1.82 9.94
N ASP A 53 13.72 0.79 10.68
CA ASP A 53 13.80 -0.57 10.15
C ASP A 53 12.43 -1.13 9.72
N ALA A 54 11.32 -0.57 10.24
CA ALA A 54 9.95 -0.92 9.86
C ALA A 54 9.40 -0.06 8.69
N GLY A 55 10.25 0.76 8.05
CA GLY A 55 9.89 1.70 6.99
C GLY A 55 9.66 3.13 7.50
N TYR A 56 8.81 3.87 6.79
CA TYR A 56 8.52 5.28 7.09
C TYR A 56 7.45 5.40 8.16
N VAL A 57 7.70 6.21 9.18
CA VAL A 57 6.78 6.48 10.29
C VAL A 57 6.41 7.95 10.29
N LEU A 58 5.11 8.23 10.29
CA LEU A 58 4.54 9.58 10.37
C LEU A 58 3.81 9.77 11.70
N SER A 59 4.13 10.85 12.40
CA SER A 59 3.48 11.21 13.67
C SER A 59 3.42 12.73 13.87
N ASP A 60 2.37 13.23 14.54
CA ASP A 60 2.28 14.62 15.01
C ASP A 60 2.49 14.70 16.54
N GLY A 61 3.71 14.35 16.96
CA GLY A 61 4.11 14.39 18.37
C GLY A 61 4.11 13.02 19.08
N PRO A 62 4.13 13.00 20.43
CA PRO A 62 4.26 11.76 21.19
C PRO A 62 3.04 10.84 20.99
N VAL A 63 3.29 9.57 20.68
CA VAL A 63 2.27 8.52 20.63
C VAL A 63 1.59 8.39 22.00
N THR A 64 0.28 8.58 22.03
CA THR A 64 -0.55 8.40 23.22
C THR A 64 -1.02 6.95 23.33
N ASP A 65 -1.50 6.53 24.50
CA ASP A 65 -2.11 5.21 24.69
C ASP A 65 -3.44 5.09 23.91
N ASP A 66 -4.05 6.21 23.51
CA ASP A 66 -5.32 6.25 22.77
C ASP A 66 -5.14 6.30 21.24
N ALA A 67 -3.90 6.48 20.77
CA ALA A 67 -3.57 6.60 19.36
C ALA A 67 -3.97 5.35 18.57
N VAL A 68 -4.41 5.55 17.33
CA VAL A 68 -4.65 4.46 16.38
C VAL A 68 -3.42 4.30 15.49
N GLY A 69 -2.96 3.08 15.32
CA GLY A 69 -1.90 2.77 14.37
C GLY A 69 -2.48 2.39 13.01
N VAL A 70 -1.96 2.98 11.94
CA VAL A 70 -2.31 2.63 10.56
C VAL A 70 -1.06 2.12 9.86
N ILE A 71 -1.11 0.88 9.38
CA ILE A 71 -0.03 0.30 8.59
C ILE A 71 -0.49 0.24 7.13
N PHE A 72 0.23 0.92 6.23
CA PHE A 72 -0.19 1.08 4.84
C PHE A 72 0.81 0.44 3.88
N TYR A 73 0.42 -0.64 3.21
CA TYR A 73 1.26 -1.42 2.31
C TYR A 73 1.37 -0.77 0.92
N PRO A 74 2.60 -0.50 0.44
CA PRO A 74 2.84 0.03 -0.89
C PRO A 74 2.34 -0.88 -2.01
N GLY A 75 1.88 -0.27 -3.10
CA GLY A 75 1.62 -0.95 -4.37
C GLY A 75 2.86 -1.54 -5.02
N ALA A 76 2.65 -2.48 -5.95
CA ALA A 76 3.73 -3.19 -6.62
C ALA A 76 4.68 -2.21 -7.35
N ARG A 77 5.96 -2.27 -6.98
CA ARG A 77 7.02 -1.40 -7.53
C ARG A 77 6.75 0.08 -7.31
N VAL A 78 6.11 0.48 -6.22
CA VAL A 78 5.99 1.89 -5.82
C VAL A 78 6.77 2.08 -4.53
N ALA A 79 7.63 3.10 -4.52
CA ALA A 79 8.42 3.44 -3.35
C ALA A 79 7.49 3.89 -2.20
N PRO A 80 7.70 3.45 -0.96
CA PRO A 80 6.80 3.73 0.17
C PRO A 80 6.63 5.23 0.43
N GLU A 81 7.67 6.04 0.22
CA GLU A 81 7.62 7.48 0.43
C GLU A 81 6.61 8.21 -0.49
N SER A 82 6.16 7.57 -1.57
CA SER A 82 5.11 8.09 -2.45
C SER A 82 3.74 8.17 -1.79
N TYR A 83 3.50 7.44 -0.69
CA TYR A 83 2.21 7.46 0.01
C TYR A 83 2.14 8.50 1.13
N LEU A 84 3.29 9.00 1.61
CA LEU A 84 3.35 9.96 2.73
C LEU A 84 2.48 11.20 2.50
N PRO A 85 2.47 11.84 1.31
CA PRO A 85 1.65 13.03 1.06
C PRO A 85 0.14 12.79 1.18
N HIS A 86 -0.31 11.54 0.98
CA HIS A 86 -1.73 11.16 1.07
C HIS A 86 -2.13 10.76 2.49
N LEU A 87 -1.16 10.32 3.30
CA LEU A 87 -1.41 9.81 4.64
C LEU A 87 -1.10 10.83 5.74
N ALA A 88 -0.23 11.81 5.48
CA ALA A 88 0.11 12.84 6.47
C ALA A 88 -1.09 13.68 6.94
N PRO A 89 -2.06 14.07 6.09
CA PRO A 89 -3.23 14.80 6.58
C PRO A 89 -4.03 14.02 7.64
N LEU A 90 -4.08 12.69 7.54
CA LEU A 90 -4.71 11.85 8.56
C LEU A 90 -4.01 11.98 9.91
N VAL A 91 -2.67 11.99 9.91
CA VAL A 91 -1.84 12.15 11.11
C VAL A 91 -1.99 13.54 11.73
N ALA A 92 -2.12 14.58 10.91
CA ALA A 92 -2.27 15.95 11.40
C ALA A 92 -3.67 16.22 12.00
N GLU A 93 -4.71 15.56 11.49
CA GLU A 93 -6.10 15.83 11.84
C GLU A 93 -6.70 14.82 12.84
N ARG A 94 -5.99 13.71 13.12
CA ARG A 94 -6.41 12.64 14.03
C ARG A 94 -5.24 12.20 14.90
N ASP A 95 -5.53 11.61 16.07
CA ASP A 95 -4.49 11.00 16.93
C ASP A 95 -4.09 9.62 16.34
N VAL A 96 -3.37 9.67 15.22
CA VAL A 96 -2.99 8.52 14.42
C VAL A 96 -1.49 8.53 14.17
N ILE A 97 -0.86 7.37 14.29
CA ILE A 97 0.47 7.12 13.71
C ILE A 97 0.29 6.33 12.42
N VAL A 98 1.03 6.70 11.38
CA VAL A 98 1.04 5.94 10.13
C VAL A 98 2.42 5.31 9.94
N ILE A 99 2.44 4.05 9.51
CA ILE A 99 3.64 3.31 9.17
C ILE A 99 3.50 2.80 7.74
N VAL A 100 4.45 3.13 6.87
CA VAL A 100 4.53 2.65 5.49
C VAL A 100 5.77 1.77 5.36
N PRO A 101 5.64 0.44 5.46
CA PRO A 101 6.78 -0.46 5.44
C PRO A 101 7.48 -0.51 4.09
N GLU A 102 8.80 -0.68 4.13
CA GLU A 102 9.58 -1.05 2.95
C GLU A 102 9.35 -2.53 2.64
N MET A 103 8.87 -2.82 1.42
CA MET A 103 8.60 -4.20 1.02
C MET A 103 9.81 -4.81 0.30
N PRO A 104 10.16 -6.08 0.56
CA PRO A 104 11.23 -6.74 -0.18
C PRO A 104 10.99 -6.67 -1.68
N LEU A 105 12.01 -6.23 -2.43
CA LEU A 105 11.94 -6.07 -3.89
C LEU A 105 10.80 -5.14 -4.37
N ASN A 106 10.24 -4.29 -3.50
CA ASN A 106 9.08 -3.44 -3.74
C ASN A 106 7.77 -4.22 -4.01
N PHE A 107 7.60 -5.41 -3.43
CA PHE A 107 6.33 -6.16 -3.53
C PHE A 107 5.89 -6.72 -2.18
N ALA A 108 4.70 -6.29 -1.73
CA ALA A 108 4.10 -6.74 -0.47
C ALA A 108 3.87 -8.26 -0.39
N VAL A 109 3.80 -8.97 -1.52
CA VAL A 109 3.66 -10.44 -1.54
C VAL A 109 4.84 -11.18 -0.92
N PHE A 110 6.01 -10.52 -0.82
CA PHE A 110 7.18 -11.11 -0.19
C PHE A 110 7.22 -10.89 1.32
N ASP A 111 6.36 -10.02 1.85
CA ASP A 111 6.30 -9.73 3.27
C ASP A 111 4.90 -9.27 3.70
N THR A 112 3.93 -10.19 3.59
CA THR A 112 2.55 -9.95 4.06
C THR A 112 2.52 -9.65 5.56
N GLY A 113 3.50 -10.12 6.34
CA GLY A 113 3.62 -9.96 7.78
C GLY A 113 4.34 -8.70 8.25
N ALA A 114 4.74 -7.78 7.35
CA ALA A 114 5.45 -6.55 7.72
C ALA A 114 4.73 -5.73 8.81
N ALA A 115 3.41 -5.83 8.89
CA ALA A 115 2.61 -5.22 9.93
C ALA A 115 2.92 -5.73 11.35
N ASP A 116 3.30 -6.99 11.53
CA ASP A 116 3.70 -7.53 12.84
C ASP A 116 4.91 -6.79 13.41
N GLU A 117 5.91 -6.52 12.56
CA GLU A 117 7.12 -5.81 12.96
C GLU A 117 6.81 -4.38 13.40
N ALA A 118 5.93 -3.71 12.65
CA ALA A 118 5.44 -2.37 12.97
C ALA A 118 4.67 -2.34 14.31
N MET A 119 3.80 -3.32 14.56
CA MET A 119 3.06 -3.45 15.83
C MET A 119 3.98 -3.75 17.01
N VAL A 120 4.96 -4.65 16.84
CA VAL A 120 5.94 -4.99 17.88
C VAL A 120 6.83 -3.79 18.24
N ALA A 121 7.18 -2.96 17.25
CA ALA A 121 7.95 -1.74 17.48
C ALA A 121 7.15 -0.65 18.23
N ASN A 122 5.82 -0.73 18.23
CA ASN A 122 4.92 0.26 18.83
C ASN A 122 3.95 -0.39 19.85
N PRO A 123 4.46 -0.98 20.94
CA PRO A 123 3.67 -1.81 21.86
C PRO A 123 2.64 -1.03 22.70
N HIS A 124 2.64 0.30 22.63
CA HIS A 124 1.70 1.17 23.33
C HIS A 124 0.38 1.35 22.58
N ILE A 125 0.35 0.99 21.31
CA ILE A 125 -0.83 1.14 20.46
C ILE A 125 -1.62 -0.16 20.51
N GLU A 126 -2.84 -0.06 21.02
CA GLU A 126 -3.73 -1.23 21.16
C GLU A 126 -4.62 -1.45 19.93
N ARG A 127 -4.87 -0.38 19.16
CA ARG A 127 -5.80 -0.39 18.01
C ARG A 127 -5.04 -0.21 16.70
N TRP A 128 -5.16 -1.20 15.83
CA TRP A 128 -4.44 -1.22 14.57
C TRP A 128 -5.35 -1.39 13.37
N TYR A 129 -5.08 -0.59 12.35
CA TYR A 129 -5.72 -0.63 11.06
C TYR A 129 -4.63 -1.01 10.06
N VAL A 130 -4.99 -1.83 9.09
CA VAL A 130 -4.10 -2.20 7.99
C VAL A 130 -4.73 -1.74 6.69
N GLY A 131 -3.91 -1.36 5.73
CA GLY A 131 -4.40 -1.01 4.41
C GLY A 131 -3.32 -1.06 3.38
N GLY A 132 -3.67 -0.73 2.15
CA GLY A 132 -2.68 -0.61 1.10
C GLY A 132 -3.28 -0.28 -0.25
N HIS A 133 -2.37 -0.01 -1.18
CA HIS A 133 -2.70 0.31 -2.56
C HIS A 133 -2.45 -0.88 -3.48
N SER A 134 -3.39 -1.18 -4.40
CA SER A 134 -3.21 -2.19 -5.45
C SER A 134 -2.75 -3.55 -4.88
N LEU A 135 -1.61 -4.09 -5.32
CA LEU A 135 -1.03 -5.31 -4.72
C LEU A 135 -0.84 -5.22 -3.20
N GLY A 136 -0.43 -4.06 -2.68
CA GLY A 136 -0.27 -3.83 -1.24
C GLY A 136 -1.59 -3.97 -0.50
N GLY A 137 -2.67 -3.43 -1.05
CA GLY A 137 -4.01 -3.57 -0.47
C GLY A 137 -4.50 -5.03 -0.46
N ALA A 138 -4.20 -5.80 -1.50
CA ALA A 138 -4.54 -7.22 -1.53
C ALA A 138 -3.80 -8.00 -0.43
N MET A 139 -2.54 -7.65 -0.16
CA MET A 139 -1.76 -8.27 0.92
C MET A 139 -2.16 -7.74 2.30
N ALA A 140 -2.61 -6.50 2.42
CA ALA A 140 -3.20 -5.97 3.65
C ALA A 140 -4.50 -6.69 4.01
N CYS A 141 -5.36 -7.00 3.03
CA CYS A 141 -6.53 -7.85 3.23
C CYS A 141 -6.14 -9.26 3.69
N GLU A 142 -5.13 -9.88 3.05
CA GLU A 142 -4.62 -11.19 3.48
C GLU A 142 -4.08 -11.14 4.92
N TYR A 143 -3.37 -10.08 5.30
CA TYR A 143 -2.91 -9.90 6.68
C TYR A 143 -4.07 -9.74 7.66
N ALA A 144 -5.13 -9.01 7.28
CA ALA A 144 -6.32 -8.86 8.11
C ALA A 144 -7.06 -10.19 8.33
N ASP A 145 -6.88 -11.19 7.45
CA ASP A 145 -7.42 -12.55 7.61
C ASP A 145 -6.59 -13.36 8.62
N GLY A 146 -7.00 -13.31 9.88
CA GLY A 146 -6.42 -14.09 10.96
C GLY A 146 -5.71 -13.28 12.04
N GLU A 147 -5.49 -11.98 11.80
CA GLU A 147 -4.81 -11.08 12.74
C GLU A 147 -5.76 -10.10 13.44
N ARG A 148 -5.29 -9.51 14.53
CA ARG A 148 -6.08 -8.58 15.35
C ARG A 148 -5.93 -7.14 14.85
N VAL A 149 -6.62 -6.83 13.76
CA VAL A 149 -6.85 -5.45 13.30
C VAL A 149 -8.31 -5.06 13.52
N GLU A 150 -8.58 -3.76 13.62
CA GLU A 150 -9.93 -3.19 13.78
C GLU A 150 -10.44 -2.55 12.48
N GLY A 151 -9.53 -2.25 11.55
CA GLY A 151 -9.86 -1.59 10.28
C GLY A 151 -9.07 -2.12 9.09
N LEU A 152 -9.71 -2.16 7.92
CA LEU A 152 -9.12 -2.47 6.62
C LEU A 152 -9.34 -1.31 5.64
N VAL A 153 -8.25 -0.79 5.05
CA VAL A 153 -8.31 0.29 4.03
C VAL A 153 -7.74 -0.20 2.68
N LEU A 154 -8.56 -0.17 1.64
CA LEU A 154 -8.20 -0.62 0.29
C LEU A 154 -8.22 0.55 -0.69
N PHE A 155 -7.07 0.88 -1.26
CA PHE A 155 -6.95 1.88 -2.32
C PHE A 155 -6.72 1.18 -3.65
N ALA A 156 -7.65 1.36 -4.60
CA ALA A 156 -7.61 0.71 -5.91
C ALA A 156 -7.18 -0.77 -5.81
N SER A 157 -7.80 -1.50 -4.88
CA SER A 157 -7.47 -2.89 -4.55
C SER A 157 -8.74 -3.71 -4.36
N TYR A 158 -8.57 -5.03 -4.23
CA TYR A 158 -9.62 -5.98 -3.94
C TYR A 158 -9.16 -6.99 -2.88
N CYS A 159 -10.11 -7.58 -2.15
CA CYS A 159 -9.83 -8.49 -1.05
C CYS A 159 -10.07 -9.95 -1.50
N ALA A 160 -9.00 -10.75 -1.58
CA ALA A 160 -9.09 -12.14 -2.02
C ALA A 160 -9.48 -13.10 -0.87
N SER A 161 -9.15 -12.72 0.36
CA SER A 161 -9.41 -13.44 1.60
C SER A 161 -10.81 -13.11 2.11
N ASP A 162 -11.51 -14.09 2.69
CA ASP A 162 -12.92 -13.95 3.09
C ASP A 162 -13.04 -13.36 4.50
N LEU A 163 -13.27 -12.05 4.58
CA LEU A 163 -13.48 -11.30 5.81
C LEU A 163 -14.96 -11.02 6.07
N SER A 164 -15.88 -11.68 5.35
CA SER A 164 -17.31 -11.38 5.40
C SER A 164 -17.98 -11.73 6.74
N ASP A 165 -17.36 -12.59 7.54
CA ASP A 165 -17.77 -12.91 8.92
C ASP A 165 -17.02 -12.07 9.98
N GLY A 166 -16.12 -11.17 9.57
CA GLY A 166 -15.32 -10.33 10.45
C GLY A 166 -16.10 -9.14 11.04
N GLU A 167 -15.69 -8.69 12.23
CA GLU A 167 -16.26 -7.52 12.91
C GLU A 167 -15.47 -6.22 12.66
N ILE A 168 -14.48 -6.26 11.75
CA ILE A 168 -13.63 -5.10 11.44
C ILE A 168 -14.35 -4.10 10.53
N SER A 169 -13.99 -2.82 10.65
CA SER A 169 -14.47 -1.77 9.75
C SER A 169 -13.72 -1.81 8.42
N GLY A 170 -14.39 -1.57 7.31
CA GLY A 170 -13.76 -1.53 5.99
C GLY A 170 -13.93 -0.18 5.29
N LEU A 171 -12.92 0.23 4.53
CA LEU A 171 -12.98 1.30 3.54
C LEU A 171 -12.36 0.79 2.23
N SER A 172 -13.09 0.95 1.13
CA SER A 172 -12.57 0.69 -0.22
C SER A 172 -12.74 1.95 -1.07
N VAL A 173 -11.63 2.55 -1.50
CA VAL A 173 -11.62 3.74 -2.34
C VAL A 173 -11.15 3.38 -3.75
N LEU A 174 -11.95 3.76 -4.75
CA LEU A 174 -11.70 3.53 -6.18
C LEU A 174 -11.65 4.87 -6.93
N GLY A 175 -10.95 4.91 -8.06
CA GLY A 175 -10.95 6.05 -8.98
C GLY A 175 -11.76 5.73 -10.23
N THR A 176 -12.62 6.65 -10.70
CA THR A 176 -13.47 6.35 -11.88
C THR A 176 -12.70 6.31 -13.20
N ALA A 177 -11.48 6.86 -13.23
CA ALA A 177 -10.57 6.80 -14.36
C ALA A 177 -9.51 5.69 -14.24
N ASP A 178 -9.50 4.89 -13.18
CA ASP A 178 -8.56 3.77 -13.00
C ASP A 178 -8.78 2.70 -14.07
N SER A 179 -7.71 2.37 -14.82
CA SER A 179 -7.71 1.27 -15.79
C SER A 179 -6.71 0.15 -15.50
N VAL A 180 -6.08 0.19 -14.33
CA VAL A 180 -5.11 -0.82 -13.90
C VAL A 180 -5.78 -1.88 -13.05
N ILE A 181 -6.70 -1.50 -12.16
CA ILE A 181 -7.49 -2.47 -11.40
C ILE A 181 -8.41 -3.27 -12.33
N ASP A 182 -8.52 -4.58 -12.06
CA ASP A 182 -9.54 -5.42 -12.68
C ASP A 182 -10.89 -5.15 -12.01
N ALA A 183 -11.71 -4.30 -12.64
CA ALA A 183 -13.01 -3.86 -12.13
C ALA A 183 -14.09 -4.95 -12.08
N GLU A 184 -13.92 -6.07 -12.79
CA GLU A 184 -14.82 -7.23 -12.64
C GLU A 184 -14.42 -7.99 -11.38
N ARG A 185 -13.13 -8.27 -11.24
CA ARG A 185 -12.59 -8.96 -10.05
C ARG A 185 -12.82 -8.18 -8.76
N GLU A 186 -12.64 -6.86 -8.77
CA GLU A 186 -12.94 -6.00 -7.64
C GLU A 186 -14.39 -6.17 -7.20
N ARG A 187 -15.34 -6.01 -8.12
CA ARG A 187 -16.78 -6.13 -7.86
C ARG A 187 -17.17 -7.50 -7.32
N ASP A 188 -16.63 -8.56 -7.93
CA ASP A 188 -16.90 -9.94 -7.53
C ASP A 188 -16.32 -10.25 -6.15
N SER A 189 -15.19 -9.64 -5.78
CA SER A 189 -14.54 -9.81 -4.49
C SER A 189 -15.23 -9.06 -3.34
N ARG A 190 -16.15 -8.13 -3.61
CA ARG A 190 -16.84 -7.37 -2.56
C ARG A 190 -17.60 -8.26 -1.58
N VAL A 191 -17.96 -9.47 -2.00
CA VAL A 191 -18.59 -10.48 -1.13
C VAL A 191 -17.68 -10.93 0.01
N ASN A 192 -16.36 -10.77 -0.14
CA ASN A 192 -15.36 -11.13 0.85
C ASN A 192 -15.07 -9.99 1.83
N LEU A 193 -15.57 -8.78 1.57
CA LEU A 193 -15.27 -7.63 2.41
C LEU A 193 -16.02 -7.72 3.74
N PRO A 194 -15.50 -7.09 4.81
CA PRO A 194 -16.24 -6.94 6.06
C PRO A 194 -17.64 -6.35 5.81
N PRO A 195 -18.69 -6.79 6.55
CA PRO A 195 -20.07 -6.34 6.32
C PRO A 195 -20.27 -4.83 6.40
N ASN A 196 -19.44 -4.14 7.17
CA ASN A 196 -19.50 -2.68 7.38
C ASN A 196 -18.52 -1.92 6.47
N THR A 197 -18.17 -2.46 5.30
CA THR A 197 -17.25 -1.79 4.38
C THR A 197 -17.93 -0.64 3.63
N GLU A 198 -17.39 0.57 3.78
CA GLU A 198 -17.75 1.71 2.96
C GLU A 198 -17.01 1.64 1.61
N VAL A 199 -17.72 1.83 0.51
CA VAL A 199 -17.12 1.88 -0.84
C VAL A 199 -17.32 3.28 -1.41
N VAL A 200 -16.21 3.96 -1.69
CA VAL A 200 -16.17 5.33 -2.20
C VAL A 200 -15.50 5.36 -3.56
N GLU A 201 -16.10 6.08 -4.51
CA GLU A 201 -15.50 6.32 -5.83
C GLU A 201 -15.14 7.81 -5.96
N ILE A 202 -13.88 8.12 -6.27
CA ILE A 202 -13.41 9.49 -6.52
C ILE A 202 -13.46 9.74 -8.03
N GLU A 203 -14.40 10.59 -8.44
CA GLU A 203 -14.61 10.95 -9.84
C GLU A 203 -13.36 11.60 -10.44
N GLY A 204 -12.91 11.05 -11.58
CA GLY A 204 -11.79 11.54 -12.38
C GLY A 204 -10.42 11.07 -11.91
N MET A 205 -10.32 10.40 -10.76
CA MET A 205 -9.07 9.88 -10.23
C MET A 205 -8.66 8.58 -10.95
N ASN A 206 -7.37 8.43 -11.26
CA ASN A 206 -6.83 7.19 -11.85
C ASN A 206 -6.04 6.35 -10.82
N HIS A 207 -5.48 5.22 -11.24
CA HIS A 207 -4.74 4.30 -10.35
C HIS A 207 -3.50 4.97 -9.76
N ALA A 208 -2.74 5.67 -10.60
CA ALA A 208 -1.48 6.28 -10.20
C ALA A 208 -1.67 7.35 -9.12
N GLN A 209 -2.80 8.06 -9.12
CA GLN A 209 -3.10 9.13 -8.16
C GLN A 209 -3.34 8.67 -6.72
N PHE A 210 -3.40 7.36 -6.44
CA PHE A 210 -3.41 6.86 -5.06
C PHE A 210 -2.04 6.97 -4.36
N GLY A 211 -0.99 7.33 -5.09
CA GLY A 211 0.31 7.73 -4.55
C GLY A 211 0.94 8.86 -5.37
N ALA A 212 1.86 9.61 -4.76
CA ALA A 212 2.59 10.68 -5.44
C ALA A 212 3.84 10.10 -6.11
N TYR A 213 3.66 9.37 -7.22
CA TYR A 213 4.76 8.75 -8.00
C TYR A 213 4.66 8.99 -9.51
N GLY A 214 3.74 9.86 -9.92
CA GLY A 214 3.48 10.19 -11.31
C GLY A 214 2.86 9.05 -12.13
N PRO A 215 2.80 9.21 -13.47
CA PRO A 215 2.04 8.32 -14.34
C PRO A 215 2.55 6.86 -14.37
N GLN A 216 1.60 5.91 -14.26
CA GLN A 216 1.88 4.48 -14.38
C GLN A 216 1.61 3.95 -15.79
N ARG A 217 2.43 3.00 -16.24
CA ARG A 217 2.21 2.34 -17.54
C ARG A 217 0.98 1.44 -17.47
N GLY A 218 0.02 1.66 -18.38
CA GLY A 218 -1.21 0.88 -18.47
C GLY A 218 -2.41 1.51 -17.76
N ASP A 219 -2.18 2.65 -17.10
CA ASP A 219 -3.25 3.48 -16.54
C ASP A 219 -3.74 4.51 -17.56
N ASN A 220 -4.98 4.97 -17.39
CA ASN A 220 -5.52 6.08 -18.16
C ASN A 220 -4.99 7.42 -17.61
N PRO A 221 -4.97 8.48 -18.42
CA PRO A 221 -4.76 9.83 -17.88
C PRO A 221 -5.87 10.20 -16.89
N PRO A 222 -5.55 10.88 -15.78
CA PRO A 222 -6.56 11.34 -14.83
C PRO A 222 -7.35 12.52 -15.41
N GLU A 223 -8.54 12.75 -14.88
CA GLU A 223 -9.41 13.90 -15.22
C GLU A 223 -9.31 15.04 -14.19
N ILE A 224 -8.71 14.77 -13.03
CA ILE A 224 -8.43 15.74 -11.96
C ILE A 224 -6.92 15.88 -11.73
N THR A 225 -6.50 16.95 -11.05
CA THR A 225 -5.09 17.18 -10.72
C THR A 225 -4.63 16.29 -9.55
N ASP A 226 -3.31 16.08 -9.43
CA ASP A 226 -2.74 15.28 -8.33
C ASP A 226 -2.95 15.95 -6.95
N GLU A 227 -3.04 17.29 -6.91
CA GLU A 227 -3.43 18.04 -5.71
C GLU A 227 -4.88 17.74 -5.32
N GLU A 228 -5.81 17.82 -6.28
CA GLU A 228 -7.23 17.56 -6.05
C GLU A 228 -7.50 16.10 -5.67
N ALA A 229 -6.82 15.15 -6.32
CA ALA A 229 -6.91 13.73 -5.97
C ALA A 229 -6.46 13.47 -4.53
N ARG A 230 -5.31 14.04 -4.14
CA ARG A 230 -4.74 13.92 -2.80
C ARG A 230 -5.62 14.51 -1.72
N GLU A 231 -6.16 15.71 -1.94
CA GLU A 231 -7.09 16.36 -1.01
C GLU A 231 -8.34 15.52 -0.80
N ARG A 232 -8.95 15.03 -1.90
CA ARG A 232 -10.16 14.20 -1.84
C ARG A 232 -9.91 12.86 -1.15
N LEU A 233 -8.82 12.17 -1.50
CA LEU A 233 -8.47 10.89 -0.88
C LEU A 233 -8.19 11.04 0.62
N SER A 234 -7.43 12.07 0.99
CA SER A 234 -7.12 12.36 2.39
C SER A 234 -8.37 12.69 3.20
N THR A 235 -9.31 13.45 2.61
CA THR A 235 -10.60 13.76 3.24
C THR A 235 -11.41 12.48 3.51
N VAL A 236 -11.48 11.58 2.53
CA VAL A 236 -12.17 10.29 2.69
C VAL A 236 -11.56 9.48 3.83
N LEU A 237 -10.23 9.41 3.92
CA LEU A 237 -9.56 8.75 5.05
C LEU A 237 -9.87 9.38 6.40
N ILE A 238 -9.75 10.71 6.48
CA ILE A 238 -9.97 11.49 7.71
C ILE A 238 -11.40 11.34 8.22
N ASP A 239 -12.38 11.34 7.33
CA ASP A 239 -13.79 11.20 7.68
C ASP A 239 -14.15 9.77 8.09
N TRP A 240 -13.49 8.77 7.50
CA TRP A 240 -13.74 7.35 7.79
C TRP A 240 -13.05 6.87 9.08
N VAL A 241 -11.82 7.29 9.35
CA VAL A 241 -11.12 6.92 10.59
C VAL A 241 -11.86 7.55 11.76
N GLU A 242 -12.39 6.70 12.64
CA GLU A 242 -13.19 7.14 13.78
C GLU A 242 -12.47 8.22 14.59
N PRO A 243 -13.13 9.33 14.94
CA PRO A 243 -12.56 10.27 15.88
C PRO A 243 -12.36 9.55 17.21
N VAL A 244 -11.14 9.66 17.77
CA VAL A 244 -10.88 9.23 19.14
C VAL A 244 -11.90 9.94 20.04
N THR A 245 -12.69 9.17 20.78
CA THR A 245 -13.72 9.70 21.67
C THR A 245 -13.04 10.40 22.85
N GLU A 246 -12.74 11.69 22.65
CA GLU A 246 -12.67 12.84 23.58
C GLU A 246 -11.62 13.82 23.01
N PRO A 247 -11.99 15.09 22.70
CA PRO A 247 -11.02 16.10 22.32
C PRO A 247 -10.21 16.56 23.53
N ARG A 248 -8.92 16.86 23.30
CA ARG A 248 -8.00 17.56 24.21
C ARG A 248 -8.63 18.72 25.00
#